data_AF-A0A5S3R0L6-F1
#
_entry.id   AF-A0A5S3R0L6-F1
#
_cell.length_a   1.000
_cell.length_b   1.000
_cell.length_c   1.000
_cell.angle_alpha   90.00
_cell.angle_beta   90.00
_cell.angle_gamma   90.00
#
_symmetry.space_group_name_H-M   'P 1'
#
loop_
_entity.id
_entity.type
_entity.pdbx_description
1 polymer ?
#
loop_
_entity_poly.entity_id
_entity_poly.type
_entity_poly.pdbx_seq_one_letter_code
_entity_poly.pdbx_strand_id
1 'polypeptide(L)'
;MKLIKVVHKAPIRVARISKRRQQIRLRRAMIALKCALEQEKQETKEMLEIYKRYTLGRAHKAELKTANAQLVDILKGLGLGVFAVLPFAPITIPIIVKVGQLVGVDVLPSSFNLKKKPTKTKEQ
;
A
#
# COMPACT_ATOMS: atom_id res chain seq x y z
N MET A 1 -20.82 26.39 35.10
CA MET A 1 -19.53 25.84 34.59
C MET A 1 -19.72 24.86 33.42
N LYS A 2 -19.94 25.33 32.17
CA LYS A 2 -20.08 24.46 30.98
C LYS A 2 -19.06 24.74 29.85
N LEU A 3 -18.21 25.76 30.00
CA LEU A 3 -17.36 26.28 28.92
C LEU A 3 -16.23 25.32 28.51
N ILE A 4 -15.62 24.62 29.49
CA ILE A 4 -14.56 23.61 29.27
C ILE A 4 -15.05 22.46 28.38
N LYS A 5 -16.37 22.20 28.36
CA LYS A 5 -16.95 21.12 27.54
C LYS A 5 -16.96 21.42 26.03
N VAL A 6 -16.86 22.68 25.62
CA VAL A 6 -16.94 23.08 24.22
C VAL A 6 -15.54 23.14 23.59
N VAL A 7 -14.55 23.56 24.38
CA VAL A 7 -13.15 23.72 23.94
C VAL A 7 -12.53 22.39 23.53
N HIS A 8 -12.84 21.27 24.21
CA HIS A 8 -12.33 19.95 23.82
C HIS A 8 -13.16 19.27 22.70
N LYS A 9 -14.42 19.66 22.48
CA LYS A 9 -15.26 19.09 21.42
C LYS A 9 -14.79 19.48 20.01
N ALA A 10 -14.30 20.71 19.86
CA ALA A 10 -13.76 21.20 18.59
C ALA A 10 -12.52 20.41 18.11
N PRO A 11 -11.46 20.19 18.90
CA PRO A 11 -10.29 19.42 18.48
C PRO A 11 -10.63 17.95 18.22
N ILE A 12 -11.54 17.34 18.99
CA ILE A 12 -12.00 15.96 18.72
C ILE A 12 -12.69 15.87 17.35
N ARG A 13 -13.53 16.85 17.02
CA ARG A 13 -14.21 16.91 15.71
C ARG A 13 -13.19 17.11 14.58
N VAL A 14 -12.23 18.01 14.76
CA VAL A 14 -11.16 18.25 13.78
C VAL A 14 -10.30 16.99 13.58
N ALA A 15 -9.93 16.29 14.66
CA ALA A 15 -9.21 15.02 14.58
C ALA A 15 -10.02 13.95 13.81
N ARG A 16 -11.32 13.85 14.07
CA ARG A 16 -12.21 12.92 13.34
C ARG A 16 -12.33 13.27 11.85
N ILE A 17 -12.49 14.56 11.51
CA ILE A 17 -12.54 15.04 10.12
C ILE A 17 -11.20 14.80 9.41
N SER A 18 -10.09 15.12 10.08
CA SER A 18 -8.74 14.89 9.56
C SER A 18 -8.52 13.40 9.29
N LYS A 19 -8.86 12.52 10.24
CA LYS A 19 -8.77 11.06 10.06
C LYS A 19 -9.54 10.58 8.82
N ARG A 20 -10.78 11.04 8.63
CA ARG A 20 -11.60 10.66 7.47
C ARG A 20 -11.01 11.19 6.15
N ARG A 21 -10.47 12.43 6.16
CA ARG A 21 -9.77 13.02 5.02
C ARG A 21 -8.52 12.22 4.64
N GLN A 22 -7.71 11.83 5.63
CA GLN A 22 -6.50 11.03 5.41
C GLN A 22 -6.85 9.64 4.84
N GLN A 23 -7.89 8.98 5.37
CA GLN A 23 -8.36 7.70 4.83
C GLN A 23 -8.77 7.79 3.36
N ILE A 24 -9.51 8.85 2.96
CA ILE A 24 -9.92 9.05 1.56
C ILE A 24 -8.71 9.31 0.66
N ARG A 25 -7.74 10.13 1.12
CA ARG A 25 -6.50 10.38 0.37
C ARG A 25 -5.70 9.09 0.17
N LEU A 26 -5.55 8.31 1.23
CA LEU A 26 -4.86 7.02 1.18
C LEU A 26 -5.58 6.04 0.23
N ARG A 27 -6.92 5.99 0.25
CA ARG A 27 -7.69 5.15 -0.66
C ARG A 27 -7.44 5.51 -2.12
N ARG A 28 -7.45 6.80 -2.45
CA ARG A 28 -7.15 7.28 -3.80
C ARG A 28 -5.72 6.93 -4.23
N ALA A 29 -4.75 7.10 -3.34
CA ALA A 29 -3.36 6.71 -3.61
C ALA A 29 -3.22 5.20 -3.82
N MET A 30 -3.93 4.38 -3.05
CA MET A 30 -3.94 2.92 -3.23
C MET A 30 -4.63 2.50 -4.53
N ILE A 31 -5.72 3.17 -4.94
CA ILE A 31 -6.36 2.93 -6.24
C ILE A 31 -5.40 3.32 -7.38
N ALA A 32 -4.73 4.46 -7.28
CA ALA A 32 -3.73 4.87 -8.26
C ALA A 32 -2.55 3.89 -8.33
N LEU A 33 -2.10 3.38 -7.17
CA LEU A 33 -1.09 2.32 -7.09
C LEU A 33 -1.57 1.03 -7.75
N LYS A 34 -2.81 0.63 -7.49
CA LYS A 34 -3.42 -0.53 -8.16
C LYS A 34 -3.42 -0.33 -9.68
N CYS A 35 -3.91 0.82 -10.16
CA CYS A 35 -3.92 1.12 -11.59
C CYS A 35 -2.50 1.13 -12.17
N ALA A 36 -1.52 1.74 -11.49
CA ALA A 36 -0.12 1.72 -11.94
C ALA A 36 0.45 0.30 -12.00
N LEU A 37 0.17 -0.54 -10.99
CA LEU A 37 0.59 -1.94 -10.96
C LEU A 37 -0.14 -2.81 -12.00
N GLU A 38 -1.38 -2.47 -12.38
CA GLU A 38 -2.14 -3.12 -13.46
C GLU A 38 -1.69 -2.66 -14.85
N GLN A 39 -1.29 -1.39 -14.98
CA GLN A 39 -1.03 -0.72 -16.25
C GLN A 39 0.45 -0.75 -16.67
N GLU A 40 1.41 -0.96 -15.75
CA GLU A 40 2.84 -0.98 -16.07
C GLU A 40 3.48 -2.39 -16.24
N LYS A 41 3.89 -2.62 -17.49
CA LYS A 41 5.11 -3.28 -18.04
C LYS A 41 5.58 -4.64 -17.51
N GLN A 42 6.09 -5.43 -18.45
CA GLN A 42 6.83 -6.69 -18.26
C GLN A 42 7.86 -6.61 -17.10
N GLU A 43 8.52 -5.45 -16.93
CA GLU A 43 9.48 -5.14 -15.86
C GLU A 43 8.89 -5.28 -14.44
N THR A 44 7.63 -4.89 -14.20
CA THR A 44 6.99 -5.02 -12.88
C THR A 44 6.70 -6.49 -12.56
N LYS A 45 6.37 -7.30 -13.57
CA LYS A 45 6.19 -8.75 -13.39
C LYS A 45 7.51 -9.42 -13.03
N GLU A 46 8.60 -9.04 -13.69
CA GLU A 46 9.95 -9.50 -13.36
C GLU A 46 10.36 -9.07 -11.95
N MET A 47 10.11 -7.81 -11.57
CA MET A 47 10.31 -7.29 -10.22
C MET A 47 9.57 -8.14 -9.17
N LEU A 48 8.27 -8.36 -9.37
CA LEU A 48 7.43 -9.17 -8.49
C LEU A 48 7.91 -10.64 -8.45
N GLU A 49 8.37 -11.19 -9.56
CA GLU A 49 8.91 -12.54 -9.63
C GLU A 49 10.23 -12.67 -8.84
N ILE A 50 11.11 -11.66 -8.89
CA ILE A 50 12.31 -11.58 -8.05
C ILE A 50 11.93 -11.65 -6.57
N TYR A 51 10.88 -10.94 -6.14
CA TYR A 51 10.38 -11.03 -4.76
C TYR A 51 9.83 -12.42 -4.41
N LYS A 52 9.13 -13.07 -5.34
CA LYS A 52 8.67 -14.46 -5.16
C LYS A 52 9.85 -15.42 -5.03
N ARG A 53 10.88 -15.29 -5.85
CA ARG A 53 12.11 -16.09 -5.77
C ARG A 53 12.90 -15.80 -4.50
N TYR A 54 12.89 -14.55 -4.04
CA TYR A 54 13.55 -14.14 -2.79
C TYR A 54 12.88 -14.75 -1.56
N THR A 55 11.55 -14.76 -1.50
CA THR A 55 10.82 -15.43 -0.40
C THR A 55 11.05 -16.95 -0.37
N LEU A 56 11.41 -17.54 -1.50
CA LEU A 56 11.82 -18.95 -1.62
C LEU A 56 13.34 -19.18 -1.41
N GLY A 57 14.11 -18.14 -1.09
CA GLY A 57 15.54 -18.21 -0.84
C GLY A 57 16.42 -18.37 -2.09
N ARG A 58 15.88 -18.14 -3.29
CA ARG A 58 16.56 -18.39 -4.58
C ARG A 58 16.98 -17.14 -5.35
N ALA A 59 16.73 -15.93 -4.82
CA ALA A 59 17.05 -14.69 -5.53
C ALA A 59 18.41 -14.11 -5.12
N HIS A 60 19.08 -13.47 -6.08
CA HIS A 60 20.37 -12.83 -5.85
C HIS A 60 20.21 -11.44 -5.21
N LYS A 61 21.10 -11.05 -4.29
CA LYS A 61 21.00 -9.77 -3.56
C LYS A 61 21.06 -8.54 -4.47
N ALA A 62 21.71 -8.63 -5.63
CA ALA A 62 21.76 -7.54 -6.61
C ALA A 62 20.41 -7.33 -7.32
N GLU A 63 19.76 -8.42 -7.74
CA GLU A 63 18.43 -8.39 -8.38
C GLU A 63 17.39 -7.77 -7.44
N LEU A 64 17.46 -8.10 -6.15
CA LEU A 64 16.58 -7.52 -5.14
C LEU A 64 16.75 -6.01 -5.01
N LYS A 65 17.98 -5.49 -5.11
CA LYS A 65 18.23 -4.04 -5.02
C LYS A 65 17.60 -3.30 -6.20
N THR A 66 17.73 -3.84 -7.40
CA THR A 66 17.12 -3.28 -8.62
C THR A 66 15.60 -3.30 -8.54
N ALA A 67 15.02 -4.42 -8.10
CA ALA A 67 13.57 -4.54 -7.88
C ALA A 67 13.05 -3.57 -6.80
N ASN A 68 13.86 -3.28 -5.78
CA ASN A 68 13.51 -2.30 -4.75
C ASN A 68 13.53 -0.87 -5.28
N ALA A 69 14.54 -0.52 -6.10
CA ALA A 69 14.62 0.80 -6.70
C ALA A 69 13.39 1.10 -7.58
N GLN A 70 12.99 0.12 -8.41
CA GLN A 70 11.77 0.20 -9.23
C GLN A 70 10.51 0.42 -8.39
N LEU A 71 10.32 -0.35 -7.31
CA LEU A 71 9.19 -0.18 -6.40
C LEU A 71 9.17 1.21 -5.75
N VAL A 72 10.34 1.69 -5.32
CA VAL A 72 10.51 3.00 -4.69
C VAL A 72 10.14 4.12 -5.66
N ASP A 73 10.49 4.01 -6.93
CA ASP A 73 10.17 5.03 -7.92
C ASP A 73 8.68 5.05 -8.29
N ILE A 74 8.03 3.88 -8.36
CA ILE A 74 6.55 3.77 -8.48
C ILE A 74 5.88 4.46 -7.27
N LEU A 75 6.34 4.17 -6.05
CA LEU A 75 5.79 4.77 -4.83
C LEU A 75 6.01 6.30 -4.77
N LYS A 76 7.17 6.80 -5.22
CA LYS A 76 7.43 8.25 -5.33
C LYS A 76 6.51 8.91 -6.35
N GLY A 77 6.37 8.31 -7.54
CA GLY A 77 5.51 8.82 -8.61
C GLY A 77 4.03 8.93 -8.21
N LEU A 78 3.59 8.07 -7.28
CA LEU A 78 2.21 8.04 -6.77
C LEU A 78 2.00 8.89 -5.50
N GLY A 79 3.02 9.64 -5.06
CA GLY A 79 2.94 10.47 -3.84
C GLY A 79 2.93 9.67 -2.53
N LEU A 80 3.30 8.38 -2.58
CA LEU A 80 3.47 7.49 -1.43
C LEU A 80 4.92 7.56 -0.89
N GLY A 81 5.50 8.77 -0.86
CA GLY A 81 6.90 9.00 -0.50
C GLY A 81 7.31 8.49 0.88
N VAL A 82 6.37 8.39 1.84
CA VAL A 82 6.63 7.79 3.17
C VAL A 82 7.02 6.31 3.06
N PHE A 83 6.45 5.59 2.10
CA PHE A 83 6.77 4.18 1.85
C PHE A 83 8.03 4.01 0.97
N ALA A 84 8.42 5.04 0.23
CA ALA A 84 9.61 5.05 -0.61
C ALA A 84 10.94 5.10 0.18
N VAL A 85 10.91 5.51 1.45
CA VAL A 85 12.09 5.58 2.32
C VAL A 85 12.38 4.23 3.01
N LEU A 86 11.47 3.24 2.93
CA LEU A 86 11.63 1.98 3.66
C LEU A 86 12.65 1.03 2.99
N PRO A 87 13.76 0.64 3.66
CA PRO A 87 14.78 -0.23 3.09
C PRO A 87 14.46 -1.76 3.16
N PHE A 88 13.26 -2.18 3.57
CA PHE A 88 12.94 -3.57 3.94
C PHE A 88 12.32 -4.44 2.82
N ALA A 89 13.10 -4.68 1.76
CA ALA A 89 12.69 -5.35 0.51
C ALA A 89 11.76 -6.60 0.62
N PRO A 90 11.83 -7.51 1.62
CA PRO A 90 10.92 -8.67 1.68
C PRO A 90 9.60 -8.37 2.40
N ILE A 91 9.58 -7.34 3.24
CA ILE A 91 8.47 -7.00 4.15
C ILE A 91 7.59 -5.89 3.52
N THR A 92 8.15 -5.09 2.61
CA THR A 92 7.44 -3.98 1.97
C THR A 92 6.18 -4.42 1.23
N ILE A 93 6.25 -5.49 0.43
CA ILE A 93 5.07 -6.02 -0.29
C ILE A 93 3.93 -6.41 0.66
N PRO A 94 4.13 -7.28 1.68
CA PRO A 94 3.04 -7.63 2.60
C PRO A 94 2.52 -6.44 3.41
N ILE A 95 3.35 -5.41 3.69
CA ILE A 95 2.88 -4.16 4.31
C ILE A 95 1.96 -3.41 3.35
N ILE A 96 2.36 -3.18 2.10
CA ILE A 96 1.55 -2.48 1.10
C ILE A 96 0.22 -3.21 0.88
N VAL A 97 0.26 -4.54 0.79
CA VAL A 97 -0.94 -5.38 0.67
C VAL A 97 -1.87 -5.22 1.86
N LYS A 98 -1.33 -5.28 3.09
CA LYS A 98 -2.13 -5.07 4.30
C LYS A 98 -2.71 -3.65 4.37
N VAL A 99 -1.93 -2.63 4.00
CA VAL A 99 -2.38 -1.23 3.99
C VAL A 99 -3.47 -1.02 2.94
N GLY A 100 -3.32 -1.59 1.74
CA GLY A 100 -4.35 -1.57 0.72
C GLY A 100 -5.64 -2.24 1.21
N GLN A 101 -5.55 -3.45 1.77
CA GLN A 101 -6.68 -4.18 2.33
C GLN A 101 -7.38 -3.42 3.47
N LEU A 102 -6.63 -2.78 4.37
CA LEU A 102 -7.16 -1.93 5.43
C LEU A 102 -7.98 -0.74 4.89
N VAL A 103 -7.67 -0.30 3.68
CA VAL A 103 -8.32 0.83 2.99
C VAL A 103 -9.34 0.33 1.94
N GLY A 104 -9.51 -0.99 1.81
CA GLY A 104 -10.46 -1.63 0.90
C GLY A 104 -10.01 -1.68 -0.55
N VAL A 105 -8.70 -1.68 -0.83
CA VAL A 105 -8.11 -1.73 -2.17
C VAL A 105 -7.19 -2.95 -2.28
N ASP A 106 -7.47 -3.82 -3.25
CA ASP A 106 -6.55 -4.90 -3.61
C ASP A 106 -5.49 -4.36 -4.57
N VAL A 107 -4.28 -4.18 -4.07
CA VAL A 107 -3.16 -3.51 -4.76
C VAL A 107 -2.31 -4.47 -5.59
N LEU A 108 -2.38 -5.79 -5.34
CA LEU A 108 -1.59 -6.74 -6.12
C LEU A 108 -2.28 -7.07 -7.46
N PRO A 109 -1.51 -7.23 -8.54
CA PRO A 109 -2.06 -7.74 -9.79
C PRO A 109 -2.51 -9.19 -9.61
N SER A 110 -3.55 -9.58 -10.35
CA SER A 110 -4.16 -10.91 -10.31
C SER A 110 -3.19 -12.07 -10.60
N SER A 111 -2.03 -11.79 -11.20
CA SER A 111 -0.95 -12.76 -11.41
C SER A 111 -0.20 -13.17 -10.13
N PHE A 112 -0.34 -12.40 -9.05
CA PHE A 112 0.37 -12.60 -7.78
C PHE A 112 -0.50 -13.23 -6.69
N ASN A 113 -1.40 -14.14 -7.07
CA ASN A 113 -2.30 -14.84 -6.16
C ASN A 113 -1.55 -15.69 -5.10
N LEU A 114 -1.15 -15.09 -3.98
CA LEU A 114 -0.94 -15.79 -2.72
C LEU A 114 -2.31 -16.13 -2.13
N LYS A 115 -2.83 -17.32 -2.41
CA LYS A 115 -4.06 -17.93 -1.84
C LYS A 115 -5.12 -16.92 -1.35
N LYS A 116 -5.95 -16.48 -2.29
CA LYS A 116 -7.23 -15.79 -2.11
C LYS A 116 -8.01 -16.40 -0.93
N LYS A 117 -8.07 -15.73 0.24
CA LYS A 117 -9.22 -15.89 1.14
C LYS A 117 -10.24 -14.84 0.71
N PRO A 118 -11.44 -15.25 0.27
CA PRO A 118 -12.45 -14.32 -0.19
C PRO A 118 -12.92 -13.48 0.99
N THR A 119 -12.63 -12.18 0.97
CA THR A 119 -13.27 -11.21 1.86
C THR A 119 -14.73 -11.15 1.42
N LYS A 120 -15.63 -11.75 2.21
CA LYS A 120 -17.07 -11.67 1.96
C LYS A 120 -17.49 -10.20 2.05
N THR A 121 -17.72 -9.58 0.90
CA THR A 121 -18.57 -8.39 0.79
C THR A 121 -19.94 -8.81 1.30
N LYS A 122 -20.33 -8.34 2.48
CA LYS A 122 -21.71 -8.44 2.94
C LYS A 122 -22.49 -7.41 2.14
N GLU A 123 -23.16 -7.86 1.09
CA GLU A 123 -24.39 -7.21 0.62
C GLU A 123 -25.47 -7.50 1.68
N GLN A 124 -25.94 -6.43 2.32
CA GLN A 124 -27.25 -6.28 2.94
C GLN A 124 -27.71 -4.86 2.64
#